data_AF-A0A8K0GBX5-F1
#
_entry.id   AF-A0A8K0GBX5-F1
#
_cell.length_a   1.000
_cell.length_b   1.000
_cell.length_c   1.000
_cell.angle_alpha   90.00
_cell.angle_beta   90.00
_cell.angle_gamma   90.00
#
_symmetry.space_group_name_H-M   'P 1'
#
loop_
_entity.id
_entity.type
_entity.pdbx_description
1 polymer ?
#
loop_
_entity_poly.entity_id
_entity_poly.type
_entity_poly.pdbx_seq_one_letter_code
_entity_poly.pdbx_strand_id
1 'polypeptide(L)'
;MGRSMIALFILTFVTIFAAFCTGVTGCWRRSPGNITATAILMLLACLLSAGAMGLWHGVEYYEKEKVVGEEYYQQWSSVLQDNTEVLYDWSFVLSWLGVFFCLGASFLFFFGSCCLSNEKEREQLNNVQYIMPVYPQKQQYAYAGYAVPPPQAYAGPYYTTGSAYGPYNY
;
A
#
# COMPACT_ATOMS: atom_id res chain seq x y z
N MET A 1 31.33 2.91 7.71
CA MET A 1 30.06 2.14 7.75
C MET A 1 28.98 2.85 8.56
N GLY A 2 29.27 3.41 9.74
CA GLY A 2 28.28 4.21 10.50
C GLY A 2 27.70 5.43 9.74
N ARG A 3 28.48 6.09 8.86
CA ARG A 3 27.96 7.18 8.01
C ARG A 3 26.84 6.74 7.07
N SER A 4 26.88 5.49 6.60
CA SER A 4 25.86 4.92 5.71
C SER A 4 24.56 4.65 6.45
N MET A 5 24.62 4.23 7.73
CA MET A 5 23.44 4.08 8.59
C MET A 5 22.69 5.41 8.73
N ILE A 6 23.41 6.50 9.01
CA ILE A 6 22.81 7.84 9.15
C ILE A 6 22.10 8.25 7.85
N ALA A 7 22.74 8.01 6.69
CA ALA A 7 22.14 8.31 5.40
C ALA A 7 20.84 7.52 5.16
N LEU A 8 20.79 6.23 5.52
CA LEU A 8 19.58 5.41 5.40
C LEU A 8 18.44 5.90 6.31
N PHE A 9 18.75 6.38 7.53
CA PHE A 9 17.74 6.98 8.39
C PHE A 9 17.18 8.29 7.82
N ILE A 10 18.03 9.16 7.25
CA ILE A 10 17.58 10.38 6.58
C ILE A 10 16.64 10.04 5.41
N LEU A 11 17.04 9.07 4.57
CA LEU A 11 16.20 8.59 3.47
C LEU A 11 14.87 8.01 3.97
N THR A 12 14.89 7.27 5.08
CA THR A 12 13.68 6.77 5.73
C THR A 12 12.73 7.93 6.07
N PHE A 13 13.20 8.99 6.72
CA PHE A 13 12.34 10.13 7.05
C PHE A 13 11.75 10.82 5.82
N VAL A 14 12.54 11.00 4.76
CA VAL A 14 12.07 11.58 3.49
C VAL A 14 10.99 10.68 2.86
N THR A 15 11.18 9.37 2.88
CA THR A 15 10.21 8.41 2.33
C THR A 15 8.92 8.35 3.15
N ILE A 16 9.00 8.44 4.49
CA ILE A 16 7.83 8.55 5.37
C ILE A 16 7.06 9.84 5.08
N PHE A 17 7.76 10.97 4.90
CA PHE A 17 7.12 12.24 4.56
C PHE A 17 6.40 12.15 3.20
N ALA A 18 7.03 11.54 2.19
CA ALA A 18 6.39 11.29 0.91
C ALA A 18 5.16 10.38 1.06
N ALA A 19 5.28 9.28 1.82
CA ALA A 19 4.18 8.36 2.11
C ALA A 19 3.00 9.05 2.81
N PHE A 20 3.29 9.98 3.73
CA PHE A 20 2.26 10.78 4.39
C PHE A 20 1.50 11.66 3.38
N CYS A 21 2.20 12.38 2.50
CA CYS A 21 1.56 13.19 1.46
C CYS A 21 0.73 12.34 0.47
N THR A 22 1.25 11.19 0.03
CA THR A 22 0.51 10.28 -0.85
C THR A 22 -0.69 9.64 -0.14
N GLY A 23 -0.57 9.38 1.16
CA GLY A 23 -1.64 8.81 1.98
C GLY A 23 -2.81 9.78 2.14
N VAL A 24 -2.53 11.03 2.53
CA VAL A 24 -3.55 12.08 2.67
C VAL A 24 -4.28 12.31 1.35
N THR A 25 -3.53 12.43 0.24
CA THR A 25 -4.14 12.62 -1.08
C THR A 25 -4.91 11.38 -1.56
N GLY A 26 -4.47 10.18 -1.20
CA GLY A 26 -5.16 8.93 -1.50
C GLY A 26 -6.48 8.79 -0.76
N CYS A 27 -6.51 9.13 0.53
CA CYS A 27 -7.73 9.13 1.34
C CYS A 27 -8.72 10.19 0.84
N TRP A 28 -8.27 11.41 0.52
CA TRP A 28 -9.13 12.48 0.03
C TRP A 28 -9.84 12.11 -1.28
N ARG A 29 -9.10 11.58 -2.25
CA ARG A 29 -9.64 11.23 -3.57
C ARG A 29 -10.26 9.83 -3.63
N ARG A 30 -10.25 9.08 -2.51
CA ARG A 30 -10.63 7.66 -2.45
C ARG A 30 -10.04 6.86 -3.63
N SER A 31 -8.76 7.13 -3.94
CA SER A 31 -8.08 6.52 -5.09
C SER A 31 -7.34 5.26 -4.65
N PRO A 32 -7.75 4.04 -5.09
CA PRO A 32 -7.08 2.81 -4.69
C PRO A 32 -5.60 2.82 -5.07
N GLY A 33 -5.24 3.40 -6.23
CA GLY A 33 -3.86 3.50 -6.69
C GLY A 33 -2.95 4.39 -5.81
N ASN A 34 -3.49 5.44 -5.19
CA ASN A 34 -2.71 6.28 -4.30
C ASN A 34 -2.52 5.62 -2.92
N ILE A 35 -3.50 4.84 -2.48
CA ILE A 35 -3.39 4.06 -1.24
C ILE A 35 -2.38 2.91 -1.42
N THR A 36 -2.39 2.20 -2.55
CA THR A 36 -1.36 1.18 -2.84
C THR A 36 0.04 1.80 -2.92
N ALA A 37 0.19 2.96 -3.57
CA ALA A 37 1.46 3.69 -3.60
C ALA A 37 1.97 4.04 -2.19
N THR A 38 1.05 4.44 -1.30
CA THR A 38 1.38 4.72 0.10
C THR A 38 1.86 3.47 0.84
N ALA A 39 1.22 2.32 0.62
CA ALA A 39 1.66 1.04 1.19
C ALA A 39 3.08 0.68 0.73
N ILE A 40 3.37 0.84 -0.57
CA ILE A 40 4.70 0.56 -1.13
C ILE A 40 5.76 1.50 -0.55
N LEU A 41 5.45 2.80 -0.41
CA LEU A 41 6.38 3.76 0.18
C LEU A 41 6.64 3.47 1.67
N MET A 42 5.62 3.05 2.42
CA MET A 42 5.78 2.60 3.81
C MET A 42 6.63 1.33 3.92
N LEU A 43 6.48 0.38 3.00
CA LEU A 43 7.31 -0.82 2.93
C LEU A 43 8.77 -0.46 2.61
N LEU A 44 8.99 0.46 1.67
CA LEU A 44 10.32 0.96 1.33
C LEU A 44 10.97 1.68 2.53
N ALA A 45 10.22 2.51 3.26
CA ALA A 45 10.70 3.12 4.51
C ALA A 45 11.06 2.06 5.57
N CYS A 46 10.25 1.00 5.70
CA CYS A 46 10.56 -0.13 6.58
C CYS A 46 11.87 -0.83 6.18
N LEU A 47 12.10 -1.08 4.90
CA LEU A 47 13.34 -1.71 4.42
C LEU A 47 14.57 -0.82 4.64
N LEU A 48 14.44 0.50 4.43
CA LEU A 48 15.53 1.45 4.66
C LEU A 48 15.88 1.55 6.15
N SER A 49 14.89 1.61 7.03
CA SER A 49 15.09 1.65 8.48
C SER A 49 15.64 0.32 9.03
N ALA A 50 15.10 -0.81 8.59
CA ALA A 50 15.64 -2.13 8.93
C ALA A 50 17.09 -2.30 8.43
N GLY A 51 17.40 -1.82 7.23
CA GLY A 51 18.75 -1.80 6.69
C GLY A 51 19.70 -0.91 7.51
N ALA A 52 19.23 0.25 7.98
CA ALA A 52 20.00 1.12 8.86
C ALA A 52 20.34 0.43 10.20
N MET A 53 19.35 -0.23 10.81
CA MET A 53 19.56 -1.01 12.04
C MET A 53 20.46 -2.23 11.80
N GLY A 54 20.34 -2.89 10.64
CA GLY A 54 21.24 -3.97 10.24
C GLY A 54 22.69 -3.51 10.08
N LEU A 55 22.92 -2.36 9.46
CA LEU A 55 24.25 -1.76 9.37
C LEU A 55 24.80 -1.35 10.73
N TRP A 56 23.95 -0.88 11.65
CA TRP A 56 24.35 -0.54 13.00
C TRP A 56 24.86 -1.76 13.78
N HIS A 57 24.07 -2.85 13.78
CA HIS A 57 24.50 -4.12 14.35
C HIS A 57 25.75 -4.68 13.65
N GLY A 58 25.88 -4.46 12.34
CA GLY A 58 27.07 -4.83 11.59
C GLY A 58 28.32 -4.08 12.05
N VAL A 59 28.23 -2.78 12.35
CA VAL A 59 29.34 -1.99 12.90
C VAL A 59 29.70 -2.49 14.30
N GLU A 60 28.70 -2.69 15.16
CA GLU A 60 28.90 -3.17 16.51
C GLU A 60 29.61 -4.53 16.54
N TYR A 61 29.14 -5.46 15.71
CA TYR A 61 29.77 -6.78 15.54
C TYR A 61 31.21 -6.66 15.02
N TYR A 62 31.43 -5.78 14.03
CA TYR A 62 32.75 -5.60 13.44
C TYR A 62 33.75 -5.04 14.46
N GLU A 63 33.35 -4.04 15.25
CA GLU A 63 34.18 -3.42 16.29
C GLU A 63 34.47 -4.37 17.46
N LYS A 64 33.56 -5.30 17.79
CA LYS A 64 33.74 -6.27 18.87
C LYS A 64 34.56 -7.51 18.47
N GLU A 65 34.36 -8.04 17.27
CA GLU A 65 34.91 -9.35 16.89
C GLU A 65 35.96 -9.34 15.78
N LYS A 66 36.04 -8.28 14.98
CA LYS A 66 36.86 -8.27 13.76
C LYS A 66 37.97 -7.24 13.75
N VAL A 67 37.80 -6.10 14.42
CA VAL A 67 38.83 -5.07 14.47
C VAL A 67 39.85 -5.38 15.56
N VAL A 68 41.11 -5.40 15.17
CA VAL A 68 42.26 -5.67 16.03
C VAL A 68 43.03 -4.37 16.22
N GLY A 69 43.07 -3.86 17.46
CA GLY A 69 43.87 -2.72 17.90
C GLY A 69 43.71 -2.54 19.41
N GLU A 70 44.69 -1.95 20.10
CA GLU A 70 44.67 -1.79 21.57
C GLU A 70 43.42 -1.04 22.07
N GLU A 71 42.80 -0.24 21.21
CA GLU A 71 41.59 0.53 21.50
C GLU A 71 40.29 -0.30 21.36
N TYR A 72 40.35 -1.49 20.77
CA TYR A 72 39.17 -2.32 20.47
C TYR A 72 39.03 -3.48 21.46
N TYR A 73 37.76 -3.82 21.75
CA TYR A 73 37.36 -4.74 22.81
C TYR A 73 38.14 -6.07 22.80
N GLN A 74 38.43 -6.60 21.61
CA GLN A 74 39.11 -7.88 21.43
C GLN A 74 40.55 -7.92 22.00
N GLN A 75 41.24 -6.77 22.06
CA GLN A 75 42.60 -6.67 22.60
C GLN A 75 42.68 -6.02 23.99
N TRP A 76 41.54 -5.68 24.59
CA TRP A 76 41.51 -5.17 25.95
C TRP A 76 42.02 -6.21 26.96
N SER A 77 42.57 -5.73 28.08
CA SER A 77 42.97 -6.60 29.18
C SER A 77 41.73 -7.28 29.79
N SER A 78 41.90 -8.48 30.34
CA SER A 78 40.80 -9.24 30.95
C SER A 78 40.06 -8.45 32.03
N VAL A 79 40.80 -7.65 32.81
CA VAL A 79 40.22 -6.75 33.83
C VAL A 79 39.25 -5.73 33.22
N LEU A 80 39.57 -5.17 32.04
CA LEU A 80 38.69 -4.21 31.36
C LEU A 80 37.45 -4.89 30.79
N GLN A 81 37.60 -6.08 30.22
CA GLN A 81 36.47 -6.84 29.69
C GLN A 81 35.49 -7.25 30.79
N ASP A 82 36.01 -7.71 31.93
CA ASP A 82 35.19 -8.19 33.05
C ASP A 82 34.43 -7.07 33.79
N ASN A 83 34.92 -5.82 33.71
CA ASN A 83 34.34 -4.66 34.41
C ASN A 83 33.60 -3.69 33.48
N THR A 84 33.52 -3.96 32.17
CA THR A 84 32.80 -3.10 31.23
C THR A 84 31.44 -3.69 30.89
N GLU A 85 30.37 -2.97 31.20
CA GLU A 85 29.02 -3.29 30.74
C GLU A 85 28.60 -2.36 29.60
N VAL A 86 28.12 -2.94 28.51
CA VAL A 86 27.54 -2.19 27.39
C VAL A 86 26.02 -2.28 27.49
N LEU A 87 25.39 -1.15 27.80
CA LEU A 87 23.95 -1.03 27.91
C LEU A 87 23.40 -0.26 26.71
N TYR A 88 22.23 -0.69 26.21
CA TYR A 88 21.54 0.02 25.15
C TYR A 88 20.58 1.06 25.73
N ASP A 89 20.66 2.28 25.20
CA ASP A 89 19.75 3.36 25.56
C ASP A 89 18.37 3.22 24.90
N TRP A 90 17.41 3.99 25.40
CA TRP A 90 16.04 4.07 24.89
C TRP A 90 15.91 4.27 23.39
N SER A 91 16.85 5.00 22.77
CA SER A 91 16.87 5.23 21.32
C SER A 91 16.94 3.93 20.52
N PHE A 92 17.62 2.90 21.03
CA PHE A 92 17.66 1.57 20.42
C PHE A 92 16.27 0.93 20.40
N VAL A 93 15.56 0.97 21.53
CA VAL A 93 14.20 0.44 21.63
C VAL A 93 13.25 1.20 20.70
N LEU A 94 13.32 2.54 20.68
CA LEU A 94 12.47 3.38 19.85
C LEU A 94 12.68 3.13 18.35
N SER A 95 13.93 2.93 17.93
CA SER A 95 14.23 2.66 16.52
C SER A 95 13.63 1.33 16.04
N TRP A 96 13.74 0.25 16.81
CA TRP A 96 13.07 -1.02 16.50
C TRP A 96 11.55 -0.92 16.51
N LEU A 97 10.97 -0.22 17.50
CA LEU A 97 9.53 0.04 17.53
C LEU A 97 9.08 0.80 16.27
N GLY A 98 9.86 1.77 15.80
CA GLY A 98 9.62 2.47 14.55
C GLY A 98 9.59 1.56 13.32
N VAL A 99 10.52 0.59 13.23
CA VAL A 99 10.53 -0.41 12.14
C VAL A 99 9.25 -1.25 12.15
N PHE A 100 8.87 -1.79 13.31
CA PHE A 100 7.66 -2.61 13.43
C PHE A 100 6.38 -1.80 13.14
N PHE A 101 6.35 -0.55 13.56
CA PHE A 101 5.21 0.33 13.31
C PHE A 101 5.08 0.66 11.81
N CYS A 102 6.20 0.89 11.12
CA CYS A 102 6.19 1.09 9.66
C CYS A 102 5.71 -0.16 8.92
N LEU A 103 6.16 -1.34 9.35
CA LEU A 103 5.71 -2.62 8.79
C LEU A 103 4.20 -2.83 9.01
N GLY A 104 3.72 -2.60 10.23
CA GLY A 104 2.31 -2.69 10.57
C GLY A 104 1.45 -1.72 9.74
N ALA A 105 1.89 -0.47 9.61
CA ALA A 105 1.22 0.53 8.78
C ALA A 105 1.18 0.11 7.30
N SER A 106 2.28 -0.43 6.76
CA SER A 106 2.32 -0.96 5.40
C SER A 106 1.27 -2.03 5.16
N PHE A 107 1.12 -3.00 6.08
CA PHE A 107 0.09 -4.03 5.98
C PHE A 107 -1.33 -3.46 6.04
N LEU A 108 -1.58 -2.52 6.96
CA LEU A 108 -2.90 -1.89 7.09
C LEU A 108 -3.30 -1.13 5.81
N PHE A 109 -2.39 -0.35 5.23
CA PHE A 109 -2.65 0.33 3.96
C PHE A 109 -2.81 -0.64 2.80
N PHE A 110 -2.06 -1.74 2.78
CA PHE A 110 -2.21 -2.77 1.76
C PHE A 110 -3.59 -3.44 1.83
N PHE A 111 -4.02 -3.91 3.02
CA PHE A 111 -5.36 -4.47 3.20
C PHE A 111 -6.46 -3.46 2.88
N GLY A 112 -6.31 -2.21 3.34
CA GLY A 112 -7.24 -1.12 3.01
C GLY A 112 -7.35 -0.90 1.50
N SER A 113 -6.21 -0.95 0.78
CA SER A 113 -6.19 -0.81 -0.67
C SER A 113 -6.86 -1.97 -1.41
N CYS A 114 -6.71 -3.21 -0.93
CA CYS A 114 -7.38 -4.38 -1.50
C CYS A 114 -8.90 -4.28 -1.31
N CYS A 115 -9.36 -3.95 -0.10
CA CYS A 115 -10.78 -3.76 0.17
C CYS A 115 -11.39 -2.66 -0.70
N LEU A 116 -10.70 -1.52 -0.84
CA LEU A 116 -11.17 -0.41 -1.66
C LEU A 116 -11.16 -0.73 -3.16
N SER A 117 -10.16 -1.48 -3.63
CA SER A 117 -10.09 -1.92 -5.03
C SER A 117 -11.25 -2.86 -5.36
N ASN A 118 -11.53 -3.83 -4.48
CA ASN A 118 -12.66 -4.76 -4.64
C ASN A 118 -14.01 -4.02 -4.65
N GLU A 119 -14.19 -3.02 -3.78
CA GLU A 119 -15.40 -2.20 -3.77
C GLU A 119 -15.55 -1.42 -5.08
N LYS A 120 -14.47 -0.78 -5.54
CA LYS A 120 -14.47 -0.01 -6.78
C LYS A 120 -14.71 -0.90 -8.01
N GLU A 121 -14.16 -2.10 -8.05
CA GLU A 121 -14.44 -3.07 -9.11
C GLU A 121 -15.92 -3.49 -9.13
N ARG A 122 -16.53 -3.71 -7.95
CA ARG A 122 -17.97 -3.99 -7.85
C ARG A 122 -18.82 -2.81 -8.33
N GLU A 123 -18.42 -1.57 -8.02
CA GLU A 123 -19.09 -0.37 -8.54
C GLU A 123 -18.96 -0.22 -10.07
N GLN A 124 -17.80 -0.56 -10.64
CA GLN A 124 -17.60 -0.56 -12.09
C GLN A 124 -18.47 -1.63 -12.76
N LEU A 125 -18.52 -2.84 -12.21
CA LEU A 125 -19.36 -3.94 -12.71
C LEU A 125 -20.86 -3.60 -12.65
N ASN A 126 -21.32 -2.96 -11.57
CA ASN A 126 -22.70 -2.51 -11.47
C ASN A 126 -23.00 -1.36 -12.45
N ASN A 127 -22.08 -0.41 -12.64
CA ASN A 127 -22.28 0.70 -13.59
C ASN A 127 -22.27 0.24 -15.05
N VAL A 128 -21.47 -0.74 -15.46
CA VAL A 128 -21.49 -1.25 -16.85
C VAL A 128 -22.82 -1.94 -17.19
N GLN A 129 -23.53 -2.48 -16.19
CA GLN A 129 -24.88 -3.00 -16.39
C GLN A 129 -25.89 -1.89 -16.71
N TYR A 130 -25.66 -0.65 -16.25
CA TYR A 130 -26.45 0.53 -16.63
C TYR A 130 -25.98 1.22 -17.93
N ILE A 131 -24.77 0.91 -18.42
CA ILE A 131 -24.20 1.45 -19.68
C ILE A 131 -24.42 0.50 -20.87
N MET A 132 -24.86 -0.73 -20.65
CA MET A 132 -25.33 -1.59 -21.73
C MET A 132 -26.43 -0.85 -22.49
N PRO A 133 -26.31 -0.66 -23.83
CA PRO A 133 -27.33 0.06 -24.56
C PRO A 133 -28.63 -0.75 -24.51
N VAL A 134 -29.53 -0.36 -23.61
CA VAL A 134 -30.97 -0.67 -23.66
C VAL A 134 -31.62 0.18 -24.76
N TYR A 135 -30.93 0.30 -25.88
CA TYR A 135 -31.48 0.69 -27.15
C TYR A 135 -30.83 -0.21 -28.18
N PRO A 136 -31.61 -0.92 -29.02
CA PRO A 136 -31.03 -1.56 -30.18
C PRO A 136 -30.29 -0.47 -30.95
N GLN A 137 -28.98 -0.61 -31.03
CA GLN A 137 -28.13 0.18 -31.91
C GLN A 137 -28.80 0.13 -33.27
N LYS A 138 -29.43 1.24 -33.68
CA LYS A 138 -30.07 1.30 -34.99
C LYS A 138 -28.99 0.96 -36.00
N GLN A 139 -29.10 -0.23 -36.57
CA GLN A 139 -28.16 -0.72 -37.55
C GLN A 139 -28.07 0.34 -38.65
N GLN A 140 -26.82 0.73 -38.86
CA GLN A 140 -26.28 1.44 -39.99
C GLN A 140 -27.05 1.12 -41.28
N TYR A 141 -27.50 2.17 -41.96
CA TYR A 141 -28.07 2.15 -43.30
C TYR A 141 -27.34 1.19 -44.25
N ALA A 142 -28.06 0.24 -44.86
CA ALA A 142 -27.80 -0.21 -46.24
C ALA A 142 -28.91 -1.12 -46.80
N TYR A 143 -29.44 -0.67 -47.94
CA TYR A 143 -30.02 -1.42 -49.06
C TYR A 143 -31.53 -1.70 -49.10
N ALA A 144 -32.14 -1.13 -50.14
CA ALA A 144 -33.51 -1.30 -50.57
C ALA A 144 -33.75 -2.70 -51.14
N GLY A 145 -34.88 -3.31 -50.81
CA GLY A 145 -35.57 -4.19 -51.77
C GLY A 145 -35.98 -5.59 -51.35
N TYR A 146 -35.77 -6.05 -50.11
CA TYR A 146 -36.29 -7.38 -49.70
C TYR A 146 -36.95 -7.36 -48.31
N ALA A 147 -38.19 -7.86 -48.26
CA ALA A 147 -38.95 -8.03 -47.04
C ALA A 147 -38.34 -9.16 -46.19
N VAL A 148 -37.77 -8.80 -45.04
CA VAL A 148 -37.33 -9.76 -44.03
C VAL A 148 -38.53 -10.14 -43.15
N PRO A 149 -38.78 -11.43 -42.86
CA PRO A 149 -39.93 -11.86 -42.07
C PRO A 149 -39.90 -11.27 -40.65
N PRO A 150 -41.06 -10.95 -40.05
CA PRO A 150 -41.10 -10.39 -38.70
C PRO A 150 -40.49 -11.38 -37.71
N PRO A 151 -39.58 -10.93 -36.81
CA PRO A 151 -39.00 -11.80 -35.80
C PRO A 151 -40.10 -12.25 -34.83
N GLN A 152 -40.23 -13.58 -34.70
CA GLN A 152 -41.12 -14.21 -33.72
C GLN A 152 -40.75 -13.75 -32.31
N ALA A 153 -41.76 -13.31 -31.56
CA ALA A 153 -41.61 -12.85 -30.19
C ALA A 153 -41.14 -14.01 -29.29
N TYR A 154 -39.87 -13.98 -28.89
CA TYR A 154 -39.34 -14.85 -27.85
C TYR A 154 -39.89 -14.37 -26.50
N ALA A 155 -40.69 -15.21 -25.85
CA ALA A 155 -41.29 -14.95 -24.55
C ALA A 155 -40.22 -14.96 -23.45
N GLY A 156 -39.83 -13.77 -22.98
CA GLY A 156 -38.95 -13.59 -21.82
C GLY A 156 -39.70 -13.77 -20.49
N PRO A 157 -39.00 -14.12 -19.39
CA PRO A 157 -39.62 -14.59 -18.16
C PRO A 157 -40.20 -13.45 -17.31
N TYR A 158 -41.34 -13.75 -16.68
CA TYR A 158 -42.06 -12.93 -15.73
C TYR A 158 -41.17 -12.53 -14.53
N TYR A 159 -40.92 -11.23 -14.39
CA TYR A 159 -40.61 -10.60 -13.12
C TYR A 159 -41.64 -9.49 -12.88
N THR A 160 -42.74 -9.85 -12.23
CA THR A 160 -43.73 -8.88 -11.74
C THR A 160 -43.44 -8.63 -10.26
N THR A 161 -42.60 -7.65 -9.95
CA THR A 161 -42.49 -7.15 -8.56
C THR A 161 -42.17 -5.66 -8.57
N GLY A 162 -43.13 -4.86 -8.10
CA GLY A 162 -42.83 -3.58 -7.45
C GLY A 162 -43.49 -2.33 -8.01
N SER A 163 -44.62 -1.96 -7.39
CA SER A 163 -44.98 -0.57 -7.07
C SER A 163 -45.46 0.36 -8.19
N ALA A 164 -46.74 0.28 -8.50
CA ALA A 164 -47.53 1.41 -8.98
C ALA A 164 -47.80 2.42 -7.84
N TYR A 165 -47.99 3.70 -8.21
CA TYR A 165 -48.28 4.91 -7.41
C TYR A 165 -47.05 5.66 -6.85
N GLY A 166 -46.80 6.93 -7.18
CA GLY A 166 -47.56 7.89 -7.99
C GLY A 166 -46.75 9.20 -8.21
N PRO A 167 -47.21 10.12 -9.07
CA PRO A 167 -46.53 11.37 -9.37
C PRO A 167 -47.09 12.50 -8.50
N TYR A 168 -46.23 13.26 -7.81
CA TYR A 168 -46.59 14.61 -7.36
C TYR A 168 -45.55 15.62 -7.85
N ASN A 169 -46.08 16.53 -8.66
CA ASN A 169 -45.49 17.74 -9.18
C ASN A 169 -46.02 18.88 -8.29
N TYR A 170 -45.16 19.46 -7.45
CA TYR A 170 -45.01 20.90 -7.18
C TYR A 170 -43.80 21.11 -6.27
#